data_AF-A0A2S6WE55-F1
#
_entry.id   AF-A0A2S6WE55-F1
#
_cell.length_a   1.000
_cell.length_b   1.000
_cell.length_c   1.000
_cell.angle_alpha   90.00
_cell.angle_beta   90.00
_cell.angle_gamma   90.00
#
_symmetry.space_group_name_H-M   'P 1'
#
loop_
_entity.id
_entity.type
_entity.pdbx_description
1 polymer ?
#
loop_
_entity_poly.entity_id
_entity_poly.type
_entity_poly.pdbx_seq_one_letter_code
_entity_poly.pdbx_strand_id
1 'polypeptide(L)'
;MRVRLGRECVYVPSCRFGLYVALRHWCPPGGRVLMSPVNDDVIFFVVLAAGLRPVQAPLNPLDASIDIDAVPDEVWGSVSAVLTT
;
A
#
# COMPACT_ATOMS: atom_id res chain seq x y z
N MET A 1 16.18 -12.43 -10.36
CA MET A 1 15.42 -12.30 -9.09
C MET A 1 14.68 -13.56 -8.68
N ARG A 2 14.03 -14.29 -9.60
CA ARG A 2 13.31 -15.54 -9.30
C ARG A 2 14.07 -16.55 -8.44
N VAL A 3 15.35 -16.80 -8.74
CA VAL A 3 16.20 -17.70 -7.93
C VAL A 3 16.36 -17.22 -6.48
N ARG A 4 16.40 -15.90 -6.25
CA ARG A 4 16.60 -15.31 -4.92
C ARG A 4 15.30 -15.19 -4.11
N LEU A 5 14.19 -14.88 -4.78
CA LEU A 5 12.90 -14.61 -4.14
C LEU A 5 11.89 -15.77 -4.25
N GLY A 6 12.20 -16.82 -5.01
CA GLY A 6 11.30 -17.95 -5.25
C GLY A 6 10.03 -17.59 -6.02
N ARG A 7 9.96 -16.42 -6.69
CA ARG A 7 8.76 -15.89 -7.33
C ARG A 7 9.04 -15.28 -8.70
N GLU A 8 8.03 -15.27 -9.57
CA GLU A 8 8.11 -14.48 -10.81
C GLU A 8 8.28 -13.00 -10.47
N CYS A 9 9.11 -12.31 -11.25
CA CYS A 9 9.43 -10.91 -11.02
C CYS A 9 9.41 -10.16 -12.35
N VAL A 10 8.82 -8.98 -12.35
CA VAL A 10 8.82 -8.07 -13.50
C VAL A 10 9.80 -6.95 -13.21
N TYR A 11 10.79 -6.77 -14.10
CA TYR A 11 11.70 -5.63 -14.01
C TYR A 11 11.00 -4.36 -14.50
N VAL A 12 11.13 -3.29 -13.73
CA VAL A 12 10.48 -2.00 -14.02
C VAL A 12 11.47 -0.85 -13.79
N PRO A 13 11.26 0.32 -14.44
CA PRO A 13 12.18 1.45 -14.34
C PRO A 13 12.36 2.02 -12.92
N SER A 14 11.40 1.79 -12.01
CA SER A 14 11.52 2.18 -10.60
C SER A 14 10.54 1.41 -9.71
N CYS A 15 10.82 1.36 -8.41
CA CYS A 15 9.89 0.84 -7.40
C CYS A 15 8.52 1.52 -7.49
N ARG A 16 8.51 2.85 -7.62
CA ARG A 16 7.29 3.67 -7.72
C ARG A 16 6.42 3.31 -8.92
N PHE A 17 7.05 3.08 -10.08
CA PHE A 17 6.32 2.61 -11.26
C PHE A 17 5.75 1.20 -11.07
N GLY A 18 6.52 0.29 -10.46
CA GLY A 18 6.04 -1.05 -10.10
C GLY A 18 4.82 -1.00 -9.19
N LEU A 19 4.87 -0.17 -8.13
CA LEU A 19 3.75 0.03 -7.22
C LEU A 19 2.54 0.66 -7.92
N TYR A 20 2.75 1.68 -8.75
CA TYR A 20 1.69 2.29 -9.53
C TYR A 20 0.93 1.26 -10.40
N VAL A 21 1.67 0.42 -11.14
CA VAL A 21 1.08 -0.62 -11.99
C VAL A 21 0.36 -1.67 -11.14
N ALA A 22 0.94 -2.10 -10.03
CA ALA A 22 0.31 -3.04 -9.09
C ALA A 22 -1.03 -2.50 -8.57
N LEU A 23 -1.05 -1.27 -8.09
CA LEU A 23 -2.25 -0.62 -7.57
C LEU A 23 -3.33 -0.48 -8.65
N ARG A 24 -2.96 -0.05 -9.86
CA ARG A 24 -3.89 0.05 -11.00
C ARG A 24 -4.45 -1.29 -11.46
N HIS A 25 -3.72 -2.38 -11.25
CA HIS A 25 -4.11 -3.71 -11.68
C HIS A 25 -5.05 -4.39 -10.67
N TRP A 26 -4.78 -4.26 -9.37
CA TRP A 26 -5.52 -4.98 -8.33
C TRP A 26 -6.58 -4.17 -7.59
N CYS A 27 -6.51 -2.83 -7.60
CA CYS A 27 -7.50 -1.99 -6.94
C CYS A 27 -8.50 -1.42 -7.94
N PRO A 28 -9.81 -1.39 -7.62
CA PRO A 28 -10.79 -0.68 -8.42
C PRO A 28 -10.53 0.84 -8.37
N PRO A 29 -10.86 1.60 -9.43
CA PRO A 29 -10.79 3.06 -9.41
C PRO A 29 -11.55 3.66 -8.22
N GLY A 30 -10.95 4.62 -7.53
CA GLY A 30 -11.51 5.23 -6.32
C GLY A 30 -11.44 4.35 -5.06
N GLY A 31 -10.86 3.14 -5.15
CA GLY A 31 -10.65 2.24 -4.03
C GLY A 31 -9.82 2.87 -2.91
N ARG A 32 -10.04 2.41 -1.68
CA ARG A 32 -9.36 2.93 -0.48
C ARG A 32 -8.15 2.06 -0.14
N VAL A 33 -7.01 2.67 0.19
CA VAL A 33 -5.77 1.95 0.54
C VAL A 33 -5.37 2.31 1.96
N LEU A 34 -5.41 1.34 2.87
CA LEU A 34 -4.88 1.51 4.22
C LEU A 34 -3.35 1.51 4.15
N MET A 35 -2.71 2.54 4.69
CA MET A 35 -1.26 2.70 4.63
C MET A 35 -0.73 3.39 5.89
N SER A 36 0.53 3.13 6.22
CA SER A 36 1.22 3.83 7.30
C SER A 36 1.34 5.34 7.01
N PRO A 37 1.09 6.24 7.98
CA PRO A 37 1.30 7.68 7.81
C PRO A 37 2.77 8.11 7.81
N VAL A 38 3.71 7.20 8.11
CA VAL A 38 5.15 7.49 8.11
C VAL A 38 5.89 6.85 6.94
N ASN A 39 5.17 6.43 5.89
CA ASN A 39 5.82 6.05 4.65
C ASN A 39 6.44 7.27 3.93
N ASP A 40 7.32 6.97 2.97
CA ASP A 40 7.85 7.95 2.03
C ASP A 40 6.68 8.69 1.33
N ASP A 41 6.74 10.02 1.32
CA ASP A 41 5.69 10.89 0.75
C ASP A 41 5.42 10.56 -0.73
N VAL A 42 6.42 10.05 -1.44
CA VAL A 42 6.24 9.63 -2.82
C VAL A 42 5.29 8.43 -2.94
N ILE A 43 5.20 7.57 -1.93
CA ILE A 43 4.25 6.45 -1.90
C ILE A 43 2.81 6.97 -1.77
N PHE A 44 2.59 7.99 -0.94
CA PHE A 44 1.30 8.69 -0.85
C PHE A 44 0.88 9.25 -2.22
N PHE A 45 1.78 9.93 -2.92
CA PHE A 45 1.49 10.47 -4.25
C PHE A 45 1.28 9.38 -5.31
N VAL A 46 1.93 8.21 -5.19
CA VAL A 46 1.68 7.08 -6.10
C VAL A 46 0.27 6.52 -5.92
N VAL A 47 -0.23 6.42 -4.69
CA VAL A 47 -1.62 6.00 -4.42
C VAL A 47 -2.61 6.98 -5.05
N LEU A 48 -2.37 8.29 -4.89
CA LEU A 48 -3.20 9.32 -5.53
C LEU A 48 -3.13 9.25 -7.06
N ALA A 49 -1.92 9.12 -7.63
CA ALA A 49 -1.72 9.01 -9.07
C ALA A 49 -2.41 7.77 -9.66
N ALA A 50 -2.50 6.67 -8.90
CA ALA A 50 -3.25 5.48 -9.29
C ALA A 50 -4.78 5.69 -9.32
N GLY A 51 -5.28 6.84 -8.86
CA GLY A 51 -6.69 7.15 -8.75
C GLY A 51 -7.35 6.52 -7.52
N LEU A 52 -6.58 6.27 -6.45
CA LEU A 52 -7.03 5.64 -5.21
C LEU A 52 -7.07 6.66 -4.07
N ARG A 53 -7.70 6.26 -2.96
CA ARG A 53 -7.91 7.09 -1.76
C ARG A 53 -7.07 6.57 -0.59
N PRO A 54 -6.00 7.28 -0.17
CA PRO A 54 -5.23 6.94 1.02
C PRO A 54 -6.09 6.93 2.30
N VAL A 55 -5.88 5.95 3.16
CA VAL A 55 -6.41 5.88 4.52
C VAL A 55 -5.24 5.69 5.47
N GLN A 56 -5.05 6.62 6.39
CA GLN A 56 -3.92 6.60 7.33
C GLN A 56 -4.20 5.62 8.46
N ALA A 57 -3.31 4.66 8.65
CA ALA A 57 -3.43 3.63 9.68
C ALA A 57 -2.87 4.12 11.02
N PRO A 58 -3.43 3.67 12.15
CA PRO A 58 -2.75 3.76 13.44
C PRO A 58 -1.48 2.91 13.40
N LEU A 59 -0.47 3.32 14.17
CA LEU A 59 0.83 2.67 14.19
C LEU A 59 1.19 2.17 15.58
N ASN A 60 1.89 1.05 15.63
CA ASN A 60 2.53 0.58 16.84
C ASN A 60 3.68 1.54 17.20
N PRO A 61 3.72 2.09 18.42
CA PRO A 61 4.72 3.10 18.80
C PRO A 61 6.14 2.53 18.92
N LEU A 62 6.32 1.21 18.95
CA LEU A 62 7.62 0.56 19.15
C LEU A 62 8.36 0.32 17.84
N ASP A 63 7.65 -0.04 16.77
CA ASP A 63 8.25 -0.45 15.50
C ASP A 63 7.67 0.28 14.27
N ALA A 64 6.69 1.18 14.47
CA ALA A 64 5.99 1.92 13.44
C ALA A 64 5.28 1.05 12.39
N SER A 65 5.05 -0.24 12.68
CA SER A 65 4.15 -1.06 11.87
C SER A 65 2.71 -0.59 12.02
N ILE A 66 1.84 -0.97 11.09
CA ILE A 66 0.39 -0.79 11.28
C ILE A 66 -0.03 -1.54 12.54
N ASP A 67 -0.72 -0.84 13.45
CA ASP A 67 -1.35 -1.46 14.62
C ASP A 67 -2.71 -2.01 14.21
N ILE A 68 -2.75 -3.32 13.93
CA ILE A 68 -3.93 -4.01 13.40
C ILE A 68 -5.08 -3.97 14.41
N ASP A 69 -4.79 -4.05 15.70
CA ASP A 69 -5.78 -4.07 16.78
C ASP A 69 -6.41 -2.68 17.00
N ALA A 70 -5.71 -1.62 16.59
CA ALA A 70 -6.22 -0.25 16.64
C ALA A 70 -6.99 0.18 15.39
N VAL A 71 -7.00 -0.61 14.30
CA VAL A 71 -7.78 -0.31 13.09
C VAL A 71 -9.27 -0.61 13.36
N PRO A 72 -10.19 0.37 13.25
CA PRO A 72 -11.61 0.11 13.46
C PRO A 72 -12.16 -0.94 12.49
N ASP A 73 -13.02 -1.85 12.97
CA ASP A 73 -13.54 -2.97 12.17
C ASP A 73 -14.21 -2.55 10.85
N GLU A 74 -14.92 -1.42 10.87
CA GLU A 74 -15.55 -0.82 9.69
C GLU A 74 -14.55 -0.42 8.58
N VAL A 75 -13.28 -0.17 8.92
CA VAL A 75 -12.24 0.16 7.95
C VAL A 75 -11.92 -1.05 7.08
N TRP A 76 -11.82 -2.25 7.68
CA TRP A 76 -11.47 -3.48 6.96
C TRP A 76 -12.46 -3.79 5.83
N GLY A 77 -13.76 -3.61 6.08
CA GLY A 77 -14.81 -3.79 5.06
C GLY A 77 -14.82 -2.72 3.96
N SER A 78 -14.07 -1.63 4.13
CA SER A 78 -14.09 -0.46 3.23
C SER A 78 -12.85 -0.32 2.35
N VAL A 79 -11.76 -1.03 2.66
CA VAL A 79 -10.47 -0.89 1.98
C VAL A 79 -10.33 -1.91 0.85
N SER A 80 -9.68 -1.49 -0.23
CA SER A 80 -9.37 -2.33 -1.40
C SER A 80 -7.99 -2.99 -1.30
N ALA A 81 -7.08 -2.40 -0.51
CA ALA A 81 -5.75 -2.94 -0.26
C ALA A 81 -5.16 -2.38 1.04
N VAL A 82 -4.15 -3.09 1.55
CA VAL A 82 -3.28 -2.64 2.64
C VAL A 82 -1.86 -2.52 2.07
N LEU A 83 -1.22 -1.38 2.29
CA LEU A 83 0.16 -1.14 1.91
C LEU A 83 1.03 -1.10 3.17
N THR A 84 1.76 -2.18 3.41
CA THR A 84 2.66 -2.35 4.55
C THR A 84 4.08 -1.94 4.19
N THR A 85 4.84 -1.51 5.21
CA THR A 85 6.29 -1.24 5.15
C THR A 85 7.11 -2.46 5.50
#